data_AF-A0A0L0CL18-F1
#
_entry.id   AF-A0A0L0CL18-F1
#
_cell.length_a   1.000
_cell.length_b   1.000
_cell.length_c   1.000
_cell.angle_alpha   90.00
_cell.angle_beta   90.00
_cell.angle_gamma   90.00
#
_symmetry.space_group_name_H-M   'P 1'
#
loop_
_entity.id
_entity.type
_entity.pdbx_description
1 polymer ?
#
loop_
_entity_poly.entity_id
_entity_poly.type
_entity_poly.pdbx_seq_one_letter_code
_entity_poly.pdbx_strand_id
1 'polypeptide(L)'
;MFLNYFGQPTLLTPSKTYLNFEEFKKAPLLVCHSTALEGKLLPKNYSGNIYAIEKILNAIKQKKYKLNTFHTQTLYPNEVYNINLNGVENLHGVKNIELTAIPWNKENVIYLIKADNITNLLTDIITEDLDVLVQNKILRNSIRSGIDVLYINDGVYHNSAELKTYPSECLLGALVTLVRPRLVQGLFSDEPLPQHILNCCEDKLCAIY
;
A
#
# COMPACT_ATOMS: atom_id res chain seq x y z
N MET A 1 3.16 2.87 4.10
CA MET A 1 3.89 3.24 2.87
C MET A 1 3.57 4.67 2.53
N PHE A 2 4.55 5.42 2.03
CA PHE A 2 4.33 6.79 1.58
C PHE A 2 3.66 6.79 0.21
N LEU A 3 2.89 7.84 -0.11
CA LEU A 3 2.48 8.13 -1.47
C LEU A 3 3.44 9.16 -2.07
N ASN A 4 4.09 8.82 -3.18
CA ASN A 4 4.89 9.80 -3.93
C ASN A 4 3.98 10.82 -4.65
N TYR A 5 4.58 11.75 -5.39
CA TYR A 5 3.85 12.80 -6.13
C TYR A 5 3.02 12.28 -7.32
N PHE A 6 3.13 11.00 -7.67
CA PHE A 6 2.27 10.30 -8.62
C PHE A 6 1.18 9.47 -7.94
N GLY A 7 1.07 9.52 -6.60
CA GLY A 7 0.14 8.69 -5.84
C GLY A 7 0.50 7.21 -5.80
N GLN A 8 1.74 6.86 -6.13
CA GLN A 8 2.23 5.49 -6.06
C GLN A 8 2.71 5.20 -4.63
N PRO A 9 2.32 4.05 -4.05
CA PRO A 9 2.92 3.53 -2.83
C PRO A 9 4.43 3.34 -2.95
N THR A 10 5.18 3.93 -2.04
CA THR A 10 6.63 3.81 -1.93
C THR A 10 7.03 3.47 -0.49
N LEU A 11 7.95 2.52 -0.33
CA LEU A 11 8.52 2.16 0.96
C LEU A 11 9.95 2.69 1.09
N LEU A 12 10.20 3.59 2.03
CA LEU A 12 11.57 4.06 2.29
C LEU A 12 12.40 2.96 2.98
N THR A 13 13.40 2.44 2.28
CA THR A 13 14.40 1.49 2.80
C THR A 13 15.79 2.10 2.71
N PRO A 14 16.77 1.66 3.54
CA PRO A 14 18.15 2.11 3.41
C PRO A 14 18.81 1.66 2.09
N SER A 15 18.36 0.54 1.50
CA SER A 15 18.92 -0.01 0.25
C SER A 15 18.51 0.80 -0.98
N LYS A 16 17.32 1.42 -0.97
CA LYS A 16 16.80 2.19 -2.11
C LYS A 16 17.35 3.62 -2.09
N THR A 17 18.08 3.97 -3.13
CA THR A 17 18.64 5.33 -3.31
C THR A 17 17.52 6.26 -3.79
N TYR A 18 16.76 6.83 -2.85
CA TYR A 18 15.79 7.87 -3.18
C TYR A 18 16.52 9.15 -3.54
N LEU A 19 16.45 9.54 -4.80
CA LEU A 19 17.17 10.69 -5.37
C LEU A 19 16.85 12.01 -4.63
N ASN A 20 15.70 12.12 -3.95
CA ASN A 20 15.40 13.24 -3.06
C ASN A 20 14.44 12.84 -1.93
N PHE A 21 14.97 12.50 -0.75
CA PHE A 21 14.16 12.36 0.50
C PHE A 21 13.24 13.56 0.79
N GLU A 22 13.55 14.71 0.20
CA GLU A 22 12.75 15.93 0.20
C GLU A 22 11.32 15.74 -0.33
N GLU A 23 11.13 14.89 -1.33
CA GLU A 23 9.80 14.62 -1.91
C GLU A 23 8.83 14.03 -0.89
N PHE A 24 9.37 13.28 0.09
CA PHE A 24 8.59 12.61 1.11
C PHE A 24 8.35 13.47 2.36
N LYS A 25 8.86 14.71 2.42
CA LYS A 25 8.65 15.58 3.59
C LYS A 25 7.19 15.84 3.87
N LYS A 26 6.34 16.01 2.84
CA LYS A 26 4.90 16.25 3.00
C LYS A 26 4.03 15.07 2.56
N ALA A 27 4.66 13.99 2.10
CA ALA A 27 3.97 12.85 1.50
C ALA A 27 3.01 12.17 2.48
N PRO A 28 1.79 11.81 2.06
CA PRO A 28 0.88 11.01 2.87
C PRO A 28 1.52 9.66 3.25
N LEU A 29 1.47 9.28 4.52
CA LEU A 29 1.87 7.94 4.97
C LEU A 29 0.63 7.09 5.23
N LEU A 30 0.37 6.11 4.37
CA LEU A 30 -0.69 5.11 4.55
C LEU A 30 -0.23 4.02 5.52
N VAL A 31 -1.08 3.61 6.45
CA VAL A 31 -0.75 2.55 7.42
C VAL A 31 -1.77 1.41 7.37
N CYS A 32 -1.32 0.22 6.95
CA CYS A 32 -2.20 -0.93 6.70
C CYS A 32 -2.51 -1.76 7.95
N HIS A 33 -1.67 -1.71 8.99
CA HIS A 33 -1.84 -2.42 10.26
C HIS A 33 -1.07 -1.74 11.42
N SER A 34 -1.35 -2.13 12.66
CA SER A 34 -0.86 -1.43 13.87
C SER A 34 0.65 -1.56 14.18
N THR A 35 1.34 -2.50 13.53
CA THR A 35 2.80 -2.71 13.65
C THR A 35 3.56 -2.12 12.47
N ALA A 36 2.90 -1.52 11.47
CA ALA A 36 3.57 -1.14 10.21
C ALA A 36 4.63 -0.03 10.36
N LEU A 37 4.64 0.67 11.50
CA LEU A 37 5.61 1.73 11.82
C LEU A 37 6.84 1.22 12.59
N GLU A 38 6.83 -0.03 13.09
CA GLU A 38 7.97 -0.61 13.80
C GLU A 38 9.18 -0.70 12.84
N GLY A 39 10.33 -0.16 13.28
CA GLY A 39 11.58 -0.23 12.52
C GLY A 39 11.61 0.54 11.19
N LYS A 40 10.59 1.35 10.87
CA LYS A 40 10.55 2.11 9.62
C LYS A 40 11.39 3.38 9.66
N LEU A 41 12.05 3.66 8.55
CA LEU A 41 12.69 4.95 8.31
C LEU A 41 11.65 6.00 7.96
N LEU A 42 11.68 7.11 8.70
CA LEU A 42 10.91 8.32 8.38
C LEU A 42 11.88 9.44 7.98
N PRO A 43 11.54 10.29 7.00
CA PRO A 43 12.35 11.46 6.68
C PRO A 43 12.53 12.35 7.92
N LYS A 44 13.74 12.90 8.12
CA LYS A 44 14.06 13.71 9.32
C LYS A 44 13.11 14.91 9.53
N ASN A 45 12.64 15.51 8.44
CA ASN A 45 11.71 16.65 8.46
C ASN A 45 10.32 16.25 7.90
N TYR A 46 9.91 15.02 8.14
CA TYR A 46 8.59 14.56 7.74
C TYR A 46 7.50 15.34 8.48
N SER A 47 6.50 15.85 7.76
CA SER A 47 5.37 16.63 8.28
C SER A 47 4.43 15.80 9.14
N GLY A 48 4.55 14.46 9.10
CA GLY A 48 3.80 13.59 9.98
C GLY A 48 2.37 13.28 9.54
N ASN A 49 2.03 13.44 8.27
CA ASN A 49 0.68 13.21 7.75
C ASN A 49 0.34 11.70 7.62
N ILE A 50 -0.20 11.10 8.67
CA ILE A 50 -0.51 9.66 8.71
C ILE A 50 -1.99 9.41 8.41
N TYR A 51 -2.29 8.53 7.46
CA TYR A 51 -3.64 8.16 7.05
C TYR A 51 -3.90 6.69 7.38
N ALA A 52 -4.92 6.44 8.20
CA ALA A 52 -5.40 5.09 8.50
C ALA A 52 -6.80 5.09 9.12
N ILE A 53 -7.40 3.90 9.22
CA ILE A 53 -8.64 3.73 9.99
C ILE A 53 -8.40 3.98 11.48
N GLU A 54 -9.44 4.44 12.18
CA GLU A 54 -9.38 4.84 13.59
C GLU A 54 -8.76 3.76 14.49
N LYS A 55 -9.16 2.49 14.30
CA LYS A 55 -8.65 1.38 15.10
C LYS A 55 -7.13 1.23 15.01
N ILE A 56 -6.57 1.36 13.81
CA ILE A 56 -5.13 1.28 13.57
C ILE A 56 -4.44 2.47 14.26
N LEU A 57 -4.98 3.68 14.07
CA LEU A 57 -4.43 4.89 14.70
C LEU A 57 -4.43 4.80 16.23
N ASN A 58 -5.51 4.28 16.82
CA ASN A 58 -5.61 4.10 18.27
C ASN A 58 -4.60 3.06 18.79
N ALA A 59 -4.45 1.93 18.11
CA ALA A 59 -3.45 0.92 18.47
C ALA A 59 -2.02 1.47 18.36
N ILE A 60 -1.75 2.25 17.32
CA ILE A 60 -0.46 2.94 17.14
C ILE A 60 -0.21 3.95 18.27
N LYS A 61 -1.20 4.77 18.65
CA LYS A 61 -1.12 5.71 19.80
C LYS A 61 -0.79 5.00 21.12
N GLN A 62 -1.40 3.85 21.37
CA GLN A 62 -1.16 3.07 22.60
C GLN A 62 0.27 2.53 22.68
N LYS A 63 0.89 2.21 21.55
CA LYS A 63 2.28 1.71 21.48
C LYS A 63 3.34 2.76 21.78
N LYS A 64 2.96 4.01 22.10
CA LYS A 64 3.87 5.12 22.42
C LYS A 64 4.96 5.34 21.36
N TYR A 65 4.67 5.05 20.08
CA TYR A 65 5.42 5.72 19.03
C TYR A 65 5.35 7.23 19.33
N LYS A 66 6.42 7.98 19.03
CA LYS A 66 6.48 9.43 19.23
C LYS A 66 5.49 10.14 18.29
N LEU A 67 4.18 9.89 18.42
CA LEU A 67 3.15 10.34 17.51
C LEU A 67 2.62 11.72 17.86
N ASN A 68 3.03 12.27 19.00
CA ASN A 68 2.73 13.64 19.36
C ASN A 68 3.31 14.66 18.35
N THR A 69 4.19 14.20 17.44
CA THR A 69 4.72 14.97 16.30
C THR A 69 4.03 14.66 14.96
N PHE A 70 3.00 13.79 14.94
CA PHE A 70 2.31 13.42 13.71
C PHE A 70 0.88 13.96 13.66
N HIS A 71 0.47 14.39 12.47
CA HIS A 71 -0.89 14.75 12.15
C HIS A 71 -1.61 13.51 11.60
N THR A 72 -2.50 12.93 12.39
CA THR A 72 -3.26 11.74 11.98
C THR A 72 -4.57 12.14 11.29
N GLN A 73 -4.77 11.69 10.07
CA GLN A 73 -6.04 11.73 9.37
C GLN A 73 -6.74 10.38 9.51
N THR A 74 -7.89 10.37 10.19
CA THR A 74 -8.75 9.20 10.28
C THR A 74 -9.47 8.98 8.95
N LEU A 75 -9.41 7.75 8.46
CA LEU A 75 -10.17 7.26 7.31
C LEU A 75 -11.36 6.41 7.81
N TYR A 76 -12.57 6.82 7.45
CA TYR A 76 -13.78 6.04 7.67
C TYR A 76 -13.82 4.89 6.65
N PRO A 77 -14.10 3.66 7.11
CA PRO A 77 -14.17 2.49 6.23
C PRO A 77 -15.08 2.69 5.04
N ASN A 78 -14.60 2.31 3.85
CA ASN A 78 -15.36 2.35 2.60
C ASN A 78 -15.80 3.75 2.14
N GLU A 79 -15.25 4.81 2.72
CA GLU A 79 -15.47 6.18 2.25
C GLU A 79 -14.32 6.64 1.34
N VAL A 80 -14.66 7.50 0.37
CA VAL A 80 -13.68 8.10 -0.53
C VAL A 80 -13.12 9.37 0.11
N TYR A 81 -11.79 9.41 0.24
CA TYR A 81 -11.04 10.55 0.73
C TYR A 81 -10.23 11.17 -0.38
N ASN A 82 -10.41 12.47 -0.59
CA ASN A 82 -9.61 13.22 -1.56
C ASN A 82 -8.38 13.78 -0.86
N ILE A 83 -7.21 13.23 -1.19
CA ILE A 83 -5.93 13.76 -0.74
C ILE A 83 -5.43 14.73 -1.79
N ASN A 84 -5.25 15.98 -1.39
CA ASN A 84 -4.65 17.00 -2.22
C ASN A 84 -3.13 16.99 -2.02
N LEU A 85 -2.39 16.81 -3.11
CA LEU A 85 -0.92 16.80 -3.10
C LEU A 85 -0.30 18.17 -3.45
N ASN A 86 -1.09 19.26 -3.49
CA ASN A 86 -0.59 20.60 -3.77
C ASN A 86 0.33 21.07 -2.63
N GLY A 87 1.62 20.82 -2.78
CA GLY A 87 2.62 21.18 -1.79
C GLY A 87 4.06 21.00 -2.23
N VAL A 88 4.27 20.47 -3.45
CA VAL A 88 5.56 20.36 -4.12
C VAL A 88 5.47 21.20 -5.40
N GLU A 89 5.63 22.51 -5.24
CA GLU A 89 5.86 23.43 -6.35
C GLU A 89 7.03 22.86 -7.17
N ASN A 90 6.84 22.66 -8.48
CA ASN A 90 7.82 22.17 -9.48
C ASN A 90 7.78 20.68 -9.90
N LEU A 91 6.77 19.89 -9.55
CA LEU A 91 6.59 18.55 -10.14
C LEU A 91 5.27 18.45 -10.91
N HIS A 92 5.32 17.91 -12.14
CA HIS A 92 4.16 17.53 -12.97
C HIS A 92 3.47 16.27 -12.39
N GLY A 93 3.12 16.32 -11.11
CA GLY A 93 2.50 15.21 -10.37
C GLY A 93 0.97 15.26 -10.39
N VAL A 94 0.38 14.21 -9.82
CA VAL A 94 -1.06 14.08 -9.62
C VAL A 94 -1.50 15.12 -8.60
N LYS A 95 -2.56 15.88 -8.90
CA LYS A 95 -3.05 16.94 -8.00
C LYS A 95 -3.91 16.40 -6.87
N ASN A 96 -4.75 15.41 -7.18
CA ASN A 96 -5.69 14.82 -6.24
C ASN A 96 -5.65 13.30 -6.34
N ILE A 97 -5.67 12.64 -5.20
CA ILE A 97 -5.76 11.18 -5.09
C ILE A 97 -7.07 10.85 -4.38
N GLU A 98 -7.85 9.95 -4.97
CA GLU A 98 -8.96 9.31 -4.26
C GLU A 98 -8.42 8.11 -3.50
N LEU A 99 -8.58 8.12 -2.18
CA LEU A 99 -8.17 7.06 -1.29
C LEU A 99 -9.39 6.44 -0.61
N THR A 100 -9.51 5.11 -0.66
CA THR A 100 -10.50 4.39 0.12
C THR A 100 -9.82 3.33 0.98
N ALA A 101 -10.07 3.38 2.29
CA ALA A 101 -9.65 2.35 3.22
C ALA A 101 -10.73 1.27 3.31
N ILE A 102 -10.38 0.05 2.93
CA ILE A 102 -11.27 -1.12 2.95
C ILE A 102 -10.77 -2.06 4.04
N PRO A 103 -11.47 -2.18 5.18
CA PRO A 103 -11.09 -3.15 6.20
C PRO A 103 -11.09 -4.55 5.61
N TRP A 104 -9.96 -5.23 5.68
CA TRP A 104 -9.86 -6.63 5.31
C TRP A 104 -10.35 -7.50 6.46
N ASN A 105 -9.80 -7.24 7.64
CA ASN A 105 -10.21 -7.89 8.88
C ASN A 105 -10.10 -6.89 10.03
N LYS A 106 -10.07 -7.40 11.27
CA LYS A 106 -9.95 -6.57 12.47
C LYS A 106 -8.62 -5.80 12.58
N GLU A 107 -7.59 -6.18 11.85
CA GLU A 107 -6.21 -5.71 12.04
C GLU A 107 -5.56 -5.16 10.77
N ASN A 108 -6.12 -5.49 9.60
CA ASN A 108 -5.56 -5.21 8.28
C ASN A 108 -6.54 -4.41 7.43
N VAL A 109 -5.99 -3.52 6.61
CA VAL A 109 -6.71 -2.68 5.65
C VAL A 109 -6.09 -2.83 4.28
N ILE A 110 -6.96 -2.93 3.27
CA ILE A 110 -6.61 -2.73 1.87
C ILE A 110 -6.84 -1.27 1.53
N TYR A 111 -5.89 -0.64 0.85
CA TYR A 111 -6.09 0.69 0.29
C TYR A 111 -6.38 0.59 -1.21
N LEU A 112 -7.51 1.15 -1.62
CA LEU A 112 -7.78 1.46 -3.02
C LEU A 112 -7.36 2.91 -3.27
N ILE A 113 -6.46 3.12 -4.22
CA ILE A 113 -5.85 4.42 -4.51
C ILE A 113 -6.10 4.72 -5.98
N LYS A 114 -6.81 5.79 -6.30
CA LYS A 114 -6.98 6.27 -7.67
C LYS A 114 -6.28 7.60 -7.84
N ALA A 115 -5.34 7.63 -8.77
CA ALA A 115 -4.52 8.77 -9.07
C ALA A 115 -4.55 8.98 -10.60
N ASP A 116 -5.15 10.09 -11.03
CA ASP A 116 -5.50 10.33 -12.44
C ASP A 116 -6.27 9.15 -13.07
N ASN A 117 -5.66 8.45 -14.05
CA ASN A 117 -6.24 7.31 -14.75
C ASN A 117 -5.69 5.97 -14.25
N ILE A 118 -4.95 5.94 -13.14
CA ILE A 118 -4.34 4.75 -12.58
C ILE A 118 -5.08 4.34 -11.30
N THR A 119 -5.57 3.11 -11.26
CA THR A 119 -6.18 2.47 -10.10
C THR A 119 -5.22 1.47 -9.48
N ASN A 120 -4.75 1.77 -8.28
CA ASN A 120 -3.84 0.95 -7.52
C ASN A 120 -4.57 0.26 -6.36
N LEU A 121 -4.20 -0.97 -6.09
CA LEU A 121 -4.57 -1.68 -4.87
C LEU A 121 -3.32 -1.90 -4.03
N LEU A 122 -3.39 -1.55 -2.75
CA LEU A 122 -2.29 -1.72 -1.83
C LEU A 122 -2.71 -2.60 -0.66
N THR A 123 -1.90 -3.62 -0.39
CA THR A 123 -2.00 -4.43 0.82
C THR A 123 -0.62 -4.73 1.40
N ASP A 124 -0.58 -4.93 2.71
CA ASP A 124 0.62 -5.30 3.45
C ASP A 124 0.54 -6.77 3.89
N ILE A 125 -0.46 -7.12 4.71
CA ILE A 125 -0.64 -8.49 5.20
C ILE A 125 -1.78 -9.15 4.42
N ILE A 126 -1.47 -10.23 3.70
CA ILE A 126 -2.46 -11.07 3.04
C ILE A 126 -3.00 -12.08 4.06
N THR A 127 -4.31 -12.08 4.24
CA THR A 127 -4.99 -13.01 5.15
C THR A 127 -5.51 -14.22 4.39
N GLU A 128 -5.65 -15.36 5.06
CA GLU A 128 -6.18 -16.59 4.46
C GLU A 128 -7.59 -16.41 3.88
N ASP A 129 -8.36 -15.49 4.44
CA ASP A 129 -9.69 -15.12 3.97
C ASP A 129 -9.61 -14.04 2.88
N LEU A 130 -9.96 -14.40 1.64
CA LEU A 130 -10.04 -13.49 0.50
C LEU A 130 -11.47 -12.99 0.24
N ASP A 131 -12.45 -13.33 1.08
CA ASP A 131 -13.85 -13.02 0.87
C ASP A 131 -14.11 -11.51 0.75
N VAL A 132 -13.29 -10.67 1.39
CA VAL A 132 -13.43 -9.20 1.28
C VAL A 132 -13.40 -8.74 -0.19
N LEU A 133 -12.59 -9.38 -1.04
CA LEU A 133 -12.47 -9.06 -2.47
C LEU A 133 -13.80 -9.31 -3.20
N VAL A 134 -14.53 -10.32 -2.75
CA VAL A 134 -15.79 -10.77 -3.34
C VAL A 134 -16.99 -10.15 -2.65
N GLN A 135 -16.94 -9.76 -1.38
CA GLN A 135 -18.11 -9.27 -0.63
C GLN A 135 -18.20 -7.74 -0.64
N ASN A 136 -17.06 -7.05 -0.65
CA ASN A 136 -17.04 -5.59 -0.63
C ASN A 136 -17.43 -5.01 -2.00
N LYS A 137 -18.53 -4.24 -2.05
CA LYS A 137 -19.07 -3.67 -3.30
C LYS A 137 -18.08 -2.72 -3.97
N ILE A 138 -17.37 -1.88 -3.20
CA ILE A 138 -16.42 -0.91 -3.75
C ILE A 138 -15.23 -1.63 -4.37
N LEU A 139 -14.69 -2.62 -3.66
CA LEU A 139 -13.56 -3.41 -4.12
C LEU A 139 -13.93 -4.24 -5.35
N ARG A 140 -15.05 -4.98 -5.30
CA ARG A 140 -15.58 -5.72 -6.46
C ARG A 140 -15.74 -4.84 -7.70
N ASN A 141 -16.33 -3.66 -7.54
CA ASN A 141 -16.55 -2.74 -8.66
C ASN A 141 -15.22 -2.25 -9.23
N SER A 142 -14.25 -1.95 -8.37
CA SER A 142 -12.93 -1.49 -8.80
C SER A 142 -12.14 -2.60 -9.50
N ILE A 143 -12.20 -3.84 -9.00
CA ILE A 143 -11.64 -5.03 -9.66
C ILE A 143 -12.28 -5.23 -11.05
N ARG A 144 -13.61 -5.11 -11.16
CA ARG A 144 -14.31 -5.21 -12.45
C ARG A 144 -13.95 -4.11 -13.44
N SER A 145 -13.67 -2.91 -12.94
CA SER A 145 -13.20 -1.79 -13.77
C SER A 145 -11.73 -1.91 -14.19
N GLY A 146 -10.98 -2.82 -13.56
CA GLY A 146 -9.55 -3.02 -13.77
C GLY A 146 -8.72 -2.40 -12.64
N ILE A 147 -7.73 -3.17 -12.18
CA ILE A 147 -6.66 -2.68 -11.30
C ILE A 147 -5.38 -2.60 -12.13
N ASP A 148 -4.76 -1.43 -12.19
CA ASP A 148 -3.52 -1.24 -12.94
C ASP A 148 -2.34 -1.84 -12.18
N VAL A 149 -2.20 -1.51 -10.89
CA VAL A 149 -1.07 -2.01 -10.08
C VAL A 149 -1.56 -2.57 -8.75
N LEU A 150 -1.18 -3.81 -8.46
CA LEU A 150 -1.32 -4.44 -7.16
C LEU A 150 0.01 -4.38 -6.42
N TYR A 151 0.08 -3.60 -5.36
CA TYR A 151 1.22 -3.49 -4.47
C TYR A 151 1.09 -4.47 -3.31
N ILE A 152 2.14 -5.28 -3.10
CA ILE A 152 2.20 -6.30 -2.04
C ILE A 152 3.47 -6.13 -1.19
N ASN A 153 3.38 -6.52 0.08
CA ASN A 153 4.57 -6.78 0.88
C ASN A 153 5.16 -8.12 0.47
N ASP A 154 6.21 -8.07 -0.32
CA ASP A 154 6.94 -9.21 -0.84
C ASP A 154 8.08 -9.68 0.07
N GLY A 155 8.48 -8.87 1.05
CA GLY A 155 9.51 -9.23 2.04
C GLY A 155 9.10 -10.45 2.89
N VAL A 156 7.80 -10.72 2.98
CA VAL A 156 7.29 -11.95 3.62
C VAL A 156 7.65 -13.20 2.83
N TYR A 157 7.81 -13.14 1.50
CA TYR A 157 8.19 -14.31 0.69
C TYR A 157 9.67 -14.63 0.83
N HIS A 158 10.53 -13.62 0.79
CA HIS A 158 11.97 -13.84 0.90
C HIS A 158 12.39 -14.24 2.33
N ASN A 159 11.62 -13.85 3.36
CA ASN A 159 11.85 -14.27 4.75
C ASN A 159 11.07 -15.54 5.16
N SER A 160 10.17 -16.05 4.32
CA SER A 160 9.33 -17.23 4.63
C SER A 160 10.09 -18.55 4.73
N ALA A 161 11.36 -18.59 4.32
CA ALA A 161 12.21 -19.77 4.52
C ALA A 161 12.39 -20.12 6.01
N GLU A 162 12.23 -19.16 6.93
CA GLU A 162 12.43 -19.35 8.37
C GLU A 162 11.14 -19.29 9.22
N LEU A 163 10.05 -18.67 8.74
CA LEU A 163 8.83 -18.41 9.54
C LEU A 163 7.57 -18.93 8.85
N LYS A 164 7.01 -20.03 9.37
CA LYS A 164 5.81 -20.76 8.89
C LYS A 164 4.46 -20.01 8.97
N THR A 165 4.46 -18.68 9.07
CA THR A 165 3.26 -17.87 9.38
C THR A 165 2.93 -16.82 8.33
N TYR A 166 3.58 -16.87 7.17
CA TYR A 166 3.40 -15.91 6.08
C TYR A 166 2.61 -16.54 4.92
N PRO A 167 1.92 -15.73 4.08
CA PRO A 167 1.04 -16.25 3.03
C PRO A 167 1.78 -17.27 2.17
N SER A 168 1.19 -18.46 2.00
CA SER A 168 1.71 -19.42 1.03
C SER A 168 1.70 -18.77 -0.36
N GLU A 169 2.63 -19.14 -1.22
CA GLU A 169 2.64 -18.69 -2.63
C GLU A 169 1.27 -18.90 -3.30
N CYS A 170 0.56 -19.98 -2.92
CA CYS A 170 -0.80 -20.25 -3.35
C CYS A 170 -1.80 -19.13 -3.01
N LEU A 171 -1.73 -18.57 -1.80
CA LEU A 171 -2.64 -17.51 -1.36
C LEU A 171 -2.37 -16.20 -2.13
N LEU A 172 -1.10 -15.89 -2.40
CA LEU A 172 -0.75 -14.78 -3.28
C LEU A 172 -1.25 -15.02 -4.70
N GLY A 173 -1.02 -16.22 -5.24
CA GLY A 173 -1.51 -16.60 -6.57
C GLY A 173 -3.04 -16.46 -6.67
N ALA A 174 -3.76 -16.85 -5.62
CA ALA A 174 -5.21 -16.67 -5.52
C ALA A 174 -5.60 -15.17 -5.49
N LEU A 175 -4.92 -14.35 -4.68
CA LEU A 175 -5.14 -12.90 -4.64
C LEU A 175 -4.94 -12.27 -6.02
N VAL A 176 -3.81 -12.55 -6.67
CA VAL A 176 -3.50 -11.99 -8.00
C VAL A 176 -4.49 -12.48 -9.05
N THR A 177 -4.90 -13.75 -9.00
CA THR A 177 -5.90 -14.31 -9.92
C THR A 177 -7.29 -13.70 -9.73
N LEU A 178 -7.66 -13.34 -8.50
CA LEU A 178 -8.94 -12.69 -8.20
C LEU A 178 -8.94 -11.21 -8.59
N VAL A 179 -7.85 -10.51 -8.33
CA VAL A 179 -7.71 -9.07 -8.62
C VAL A 179 -7.46 -8.82 -10.10
N ARG A 180 -6.73 -9.70 -10.78
CA ARG A 180 -6.31 -9.60 -12.18
C ARG A 180 -5.67 -8.23 -12.50
N PRO A 181 -4.60 -7.83 -11.79
CA PRO A 181 -3.98 -6.56 -12.06
C PRO A 181 -3.21 -6.59 -13.39
N ARG A 182 -2.96 -5.42 -13.98
CA ARG A 182 -2.01 -5.30 -15.12
C ARG A 182 -0.56 -5.52 -14.67
N LEU A 183 -0.22 -5.09 -13.46
CA LEU A 183 1.11 -5.23 -12.86
C LEU A 183 0.99 -5.62 -11.37
N VAL A 184 1.84 -6.53 -10.92
CA VAL A 184 2.07 -6.77 -9.49
C VAL A 184 3.44 -6.23 -9.12
N GLN A 185 3.51 -5.43 -8.05
CA GLN A 185 4.75 -4.82 -7.60
C GLN A 185 5.02 -5.15 -6.13
N GLY A 186 6.19 -5.76 -5.90
CA GLY A 186 6.78 -5.92 -4.57
C GLY A 186 7.32 -4.60 -4.02
N LEU A 187 7.24 -4.40 -2.71
CA LEU A 187 7.58 -3.14 -2.05
C LEU A 187 8.81 -3.19 -1.16
N PHE A 188 9.11 -4.36 -0.60
CA PHE A 188 10.10 -4.61 0.43
C PHE A 188 11.32 -5.37 -0.07
N SER A 189 11.15 -6.28 -1.03
CA SER A 189 12.29 -6.96 -1.67
C SER A 189 12.78 -6.17 -2.87
N ASP A 190 14.08 -6.30 -3.12
CA ASP A 190 14.70 -5.89 -4.38
C ASP A 190 14.79 -7.09 -5.36
N GLU A 191 14.37 -8.29 -4.92
CA GLU A 191 14.28 -9.49 -5.74
C GLU A 191 12.96 -9.52 -6.54
N PRO A 192 12.97 -10.11 -7.74
CA PRO A 192 11.76 -10.24 -8.54
C PRO A 192 10.76 -11.22 -7.89
N LEU A 193 9.47 -10.91 -8.05
CA LEU A 193 8.41 -11.82 -7.65
C LEU A 193 8.47 -13.13 -8.47
N PRO A 194 8.01 -14.27 -7.89
CA PRO A 194 8.01 -15.54 -8.60
C PRO A 194 7.26 -15.45 -9.94
N GLN A 195 7.84 -16.03 -11.00
CA GLN A 195 7.29 -15.93 -12.36
C GLN A 195 5.84 -16.41 -12.48
N HIS A 196 5.45 -17.41 -11.69
CA HIS A 196 4.09 -17.93 -11.71
C HIS A 196 3.06 -16.89 -11.21
N ILE A 197 3.46 -15.96 -10.33
CA ILE A 197 2.63 -14.83 -9.90
C ILE A 197 2.52 -13.79 -11.02
N LEU A 198 3.64 -13.47 -11.66
CA LEU A 198 3.69 -12.50 -12.76
C LEU A 198 2.86 -12.97 -13.98
N ASN A 199 2.80 -14.29 -14.20
CA ASN A 199 2.00 -14.88 -15.27
C ASN A 199 0.47 -14.75 -15.05
N CYS A 200 0.02 -14.39 -13.84
CA CYS A 200 -1.39 -14.19 -13.52
C CYS A 200 -1.89 -12.76 -13.83
N CYS A 201 -1.01 -11.84 -14.23
CA CYS A 201 -1.38 -10.47 -14.64
C CYS A 201 -2.14 -10.45 -15.98
N GLU A 202 -3.05 -9.51 -16.17
CA GLU A 202 -3.81 -9.36 -17.43
C GLU A 202 -2.91 -8.97 -18.60
N ASP A 203 -1.95 -8.08 -18.35
CA ASP A 203 -0.95 -7.68 -19.32
C ASP A 203 0.34 -8.46 -19.07
N LYS A 204 0.74 -9.30 -20.04
CA LYS A 204 2.03 -10.03 -20.01
C LYS A 204 3.26 -9.11 -20.13
N LEU A 205 3.12 -7.81 -19.88
CA LEU A 205 4.18 -6.81 -19.91
C LEU A 205 5.03 -6.81 -18.62
N CYS A 206 4.85 -7.78 -17.73
CA CYS A 206 5.65 -7.91 -16.51
C CYS A 206 7.01 -8.56 -16.78
N ALA A 207 7.97 -7.79 -17.29
CA ALA A 207 9.39 -7.97 -17.01
C ALA A 207 10.20 -6.76 -17.51
N ILE A 208 11.31 -6.52 -16.82
CA ILE A 208 12.39 -5.56 -17.09
C ILE A 208 12.20 -4.21 -16.36
N TYR A 209 12.65 -4.16 -15.10
CA TYR A 209 13.71 -3.24 -14.67
C TYR A 209 14.65 -3.95 -13.71
#